data_AF-A0A6P5RGS2-F1
#
_entry.id   AF-A0A6P5RGS2-F1
#
_cell.length_a   1.000
_cell.length_b   1.000
_cell.length_c   1.000
_cell.angle_alpha   90.00
_cell.angle_beta   90.00
_cell.angle_gamma   90.00
#
_symmetry.space_group_name_H-M   'P 1'
#
loop_
_entity.id
_entity.type
_entity.pdbx_description
1 polymer ?
#
loop_
_entity_poly.entity_id
_entity_poly.type
_entity_poly.pdbx_seq_one_letter_code
_entity_poly.pdbx_strand_id
1 'polypeptide(L)'
;MAVKSTKLSDSESIQHEAGILSDFIGSPFVIQYLGEEITTIDDTSEEIFNLALGFAAGGTLDGLIQSYRGHGLPESDVRSYTRCILEGLLHIHNCDYVHCDLKPENLLLFPSDTSTSGSSSFVAKIADFGLTRAPKMIWMDGEARLGKPPWDVEPNSTLDDFIDMVAGEITPKIPTEISGLARDFLMKCLAVNSWERFTTQKLLLHPFVQEPQLSEPGHAK
;
A
#
# COMPACT_ATOMS: atom_id res chain seq x y z
N MET A 1 -6.63 14.93 -13.63
CA MET A 1 -7.05 13.54 -13.85
C MET A 1 -5.90 12.78 -14.48
N ALA A 2 -5.71 11.52 -14.11
CA ALA A 2 -4.83 10.57 -14.79
C ALA A 2 -5.69 9.54 -15.53
N VAL A 3 -5.21 9.03 -16.67
CA VAL A 3 -5.93 8.02 -17.45
C VAL A 3 -4.99 6.85 -17.72
N LYS A 4 -5.42 5.63 -17.41
CA LYS A 4 -4.79 4.39 -17.87
C LYS A 4 -5.56 3.92 -19.12
N SER A 5 -4.85 3.61 -20.21
CA SER A 5 -5.46 3.24 -21.48
C SER A 5 -4.83 1.96 -22.03
N THR A 6 -5.65 1.08 -22.61
CA THR A 6 -5.19 -0.12 -23.33
C THR A 6 -6.21 -0.51 -24.40
N LYS A 7 -5.80 -1.36 -25.35
CA LYS A 7 -6.74 -1.90 -26.36
C LYS A 7 -7.85 -2.67 -25.67
N LEU A 8 -9.07 -2.56 -26.17
CA LEU A 8 -10.22 -3.28 -25.61
C LEU A 8 -10.01 -4.80 -25.63
N SER A 9 -9.25 -5.32 -26.60
CA SER A 9 -8.88 -6.75 -26.66
C SER A 9 -8.01 -7.21 -25.48
N ASP A 10 -7.25 -6.29 -24.88
CA ASP A 10 -6.23 -6.57 -23.85
C ASP A 10 -6.63 -5.97 -22.49
N SER A 11 -7.89 -5.53 -22.34
CA SER A 11 -8.33 -4.72 -21.21
C SER A 11 -8.92 -5.50 -20.04
N GLU A 12 -8.81 -6.83 -20.02
CA GLU A 12 -9.36 -7.67 -18.95
C GLU A 12 -8.85 -7.24 -17.56
N SER A 13 -7.54 -7.01 -17.44
CA SER A 13 -6.91 -6.60 -16.17
C SER A 13 -7.36 -5.21 -15.70
N ILE A 14 -7.49 -4.24 -16.62
CA ILE A 14 -7.90 -2.87 -16.29
C ILE A 14 -9.40 -2.76 -16.04
N GLN A 15 -10.22 -3.57 -16.70
CA GLN A 15 -11.66 -3.69 -16.41
C GLN A 15 -11.88 -4.32 -15.03
N HIS A 16 -11.09 -5.34 -14.68
CA HIS A 16 -11.10 -5.91 -13.32
C HIS A 16 -10.71 -4.87 -12.28
N GLU A 17 -9.65 -4.08 -12.53
CA GLU A 17 -9.24 -2.97 -11.68
C GLU A 17 -10.37 -1.94 -11.50
N ALA A 18 -11.04 -1.55 -12.58
CA ALA A 18 -12.14 -0.58 -12.55
C ALA A 18 -13.35 -1.09 -11.74
N GLY A 19 -13.72 -2.37 -11.90
CA GLY A 19 -14.77 -3.00 -11.12
C GLY A 19 -14.50 -2.94 -9.62
N ILE A 20 -13.28 -3.28 -9.21
CA ILE A 20 -12.86 -3.20 -7.80
C ILE A 20 -12.86 -1.77 -7.28
N LEU A 21 -12.30 -0.83 -8.06
CA LEU A 21 -12.25 0.58 -7.69
C LEU A 21 -13.64 1.20 -7.51
N SER A 22 -14.65 0.71 -8.22
CA SER A 22 -16.03 1.15 -8.05
C SER A 22 -16.62 0.79 -6.67
N ASP A 23 -16.12 -0.27 -6.02
CA ASP A 23 -16.51 -0.65 -4.66
C ASP A 23 -15.86 0.22 -3.57
N PHE A 24 -14.80 0.97 -3.90
CA PHE A 24 -14.04 1.80 -2.96
C PHE A 24 -14.39 3.29 -3.00
N ILE A 25 -15.47 3.65 -3.70
CA ILE A 25 -15.93 5.04 -3.80
C ILE A 25 -16.21 5.58 -2.40
N GLY A 26 -15.64 6.75 -2.10
CA GLY A 26 -15.81 7.44 -0.82
C GLY A 26 -14.65 7.22 0.17
N SER A 27 -13.71 6.31 -0.10
CA SER A 27 -12.50 6.19 0.70
C SER A 27 -11.55 7.38 0.46
N PRO A 28 -11.12 8.11 1.51
CA PRO A 28 -10.15 9.17 1.36
C PRO A 28 -8.72 8.66 1.11
N PHE A 29 -8.44 7.38 1.37
CA PHE A 29 -7.10 6.78 1.31
C PHE A 29 -6.94 5.72 0.22
N VAL A 30 -7.91 5.59 -0.68
CA VAL A 30 -7.82 4.82 -1.92
C VAL A 30 -7.88 5.79 -3.10
N ILE A 31 -7.17 5.49 -4.19
CA ILE A 31 -7.18 6.29 -5.41
C ILE A 31 -8.61 6.52 -5.89
N GLN A 32 -8.93 7.76 -6.23
CA GLN A 32 -10.28 8.10 -6.63
C GLN A 32 -10.57 7.54 -8.03
N TYR A 33 -11.59 6.68 -8.13
CA TYR A 33 -12.21 6.31 -9.38
C TYR A 33 -13.04 7.47 -9.93
N LEU A 34 -12.81 7.86 -11.18
CA LEU A 34 -13.54 8.95 -11.85
C LEU A 34 -14.45 8.45 -12.99
N GLY A 35 -14.29 7.20 -13.42
CA GLY A 35 -15.09 6.59 -14.48
C GLY A 35 -14.25 5.79 -15.47
N GLU A 36 -14.92 5.17 -16.42
CA GLU A 36 -14.34 4.41 -17.53
C GLU A 36 -15.05 4.74 -18.84
N GLU A 37 -14.33 4.67 -19.95
CA GLU A 37 -14.84 4.99 -21.28
C GLU A 37 -14.17 4.15 -22.36
N ILE A 38 -14.94 3.68 -23.35
CA ILE A 38 -14.41 3.06 -24.56
C ILE A 38 -14.42 4.09 -25.68
N THR A 39 -13.23 4.36 -26.25
CA THR A 39 -13.05 5.28 -27.38
C THR A 39 -12.56 4.53 -28.59
N THR A 40 -13.00 4.91 -29.79
CA THR A 40 -12.48 4.35 -31.05
C THR A 40 -11.46 5.30 -31.67
N ILE A 41 -10.33 4.76 -32.14
CA ILE A 41 -9.36 5.52 -32.92
C ILE A 41 -9.82 5.55 -34.38
N ASP A 42 -10.19 6.74 -34.86
CA ASP A 42 -10.83 6.95 -36.18
C ASP A 42 -10.06 6.31 -37.35
N ASP A 43 -8.73 6.41 -37.34
CA ASP A 43 -7.90 5.95 -38.45
C ASP A 43 -7.69 4.42 -38.49
N THR A 44 -7.84 3.72 -37.35
CA THR A 44 -7.56 2.28 -37.24
C THR A 44 -8.80 1.45 -36.91
N SER A 45 -9.93 2.09 -36.58
CA SER A 45 -11.11 1.44 -35.99
C SER A 45 -10.78 0.59 -34.75
N GLU A 46 -9.68 0.91 -34.06
CA GLU A 46 -9.25 0.20 -32.87
C GLU A 46 -9.96 0.78 -31.64
N GLU A 47 -10.55 -0.09 -30.83
CA GLU A 47 -11.22 0.30 -29.59
C GLU A 47 -10.22 0.31 -28.43
N ILE A 48 -10.22 1.40 -27.68
CA ILE A 48 -9.37 1.64 -26.51
C ILE A 48 -10.26 1.76 -25.28
N PHE A 49 -9.95 0.99 -24.25
CA PHE A 49 -10.54 1.12 -22.93
C PHE A 49 -9.73 2.12 -22.10
N ASN A 50 -10.40 3.11 -21.52
CA ASN A 50 -9.80 4.17 -20.71
C ASN A 50 -10.37 4.12 -19.29
N LEU A 51 -9.48 4.08 -18.30
CA LEU A 51 -9.81 4.18 -16.88
C LEU A 51 -9.35 5.53 -16.35
N ALA A 52 -10.29 6.37 -15.92
CA ALA A 52 -10.03 7.70 -15.38
C ALA A 52 -9.88 7.67 -13.85
N LEU A 53 -8.78 8.24 -13.35
CA LEU A 53 -8.39 8.23 -11.95
C LEU A 53 -7.99 9.63 -11.45
N GLY A 54 -8.05 9.82 -10.12
CA GLY A 54 -7.50 11.00 -9.46
C GLY A 54 -6.03 11.23 -9.82
N PHE A 55 -5.63 12.49 -10.05
CA PHE A 55 -4.24 12.81 -10.38
C PHE A 55 -3.42 13.11 -9.13
N ALA A 56 -2.40 12.30 -8.89
CA ALA A 56 -1.49 12.44 -7.76
C ALA A 56 -0.35 13.42 -8.10
N ALA A 57 -0.56 14.71 -7.79
CA ALA A 57 0.43 15.76 -8.08
C ALA A 57 1.76 15.57 -7.32
N GLY A 58 1.76 14.83 -6.20
CA GLY A 58 2.95 14.52 -5.41
C GLY A 58 3.75 13.31 -5.92
N GLY A 59 3.29 12.62 -6.97
CA GLY A 59 3.93 11.40 -7.46
C GLY A 59 3.71 10.19 -6.54
N THR A 60 4.68 9.28 -6.52
CA THR A 60 4.65 8.06 -5.69
C THR A 60 5.42 8.25 -4.38
N LEU A 61 5.06 7.47 -3.35
CA LEU A 61 5.83 7.42 -2.11
C LEU A 61 7.25 6.89 -2.34
N ASP A 62 7.42 5.94 -3.26
CA ASP A 62 8.73 5.49 -3.73
C ASP A 62 9.61 6.67 -4.19
N GLY A 63 9.08 7.51 -5.10
CA GLY A 63 9.79 8.69 -5.59
C GLY A 63 10.14 9.68 -4.48
N LEU A 64 9.25 9.85 -3.49
CA LEU A 64 9.53 10.64 -2.29
C LEU A 64 10.68 10.01 -1.49
N ILE A 65 10.65 8.72 -1.19
CA ILE A 65 11.72 8.03 -0.43
C ILE A 65 13.06 8.17 -1.15
N GLN A 66 13.10 7.99 -2.47
CA GLN A 66 14.32 8.13 -3.27
C GLN A 66 14.89 9.55 -3.22
N SER A 67 14.04 10.58 -3.13
CA SER A 67 14.47 11.98 -3.03
C SER A 67 15.31 12.27 -1.77
N TYR A 68 15.15 11.48 -0.71
CA TYR A 68 15.92 11.56 0.54
C TYR A 68 17.29 10.87 0.47
N ARG A 69 17.66 10.28 -0.68
CA ARG A 69 19.02 9.73 -0.95
C ARG A 69 19.55 8.78 0.14
N GLY A 70 18.67 7.96 0.70
CA GLY A 70 19.03 6.97 1.72
C GLY A 70 19.05 7.48 3.17
N HIS A 71 18.74 8.76 3.43
CA HIS A 71 18.61 9.29 4.79
C HIS A 71 17.32 8.85 5.51
N GLY A 72 16.37 8.28 4.78
CA GLY A 72 15.05 7.93 5.30
C GLY A 72 14.15 9.15 5.46
N LEU A 73 12.85 8.89 5.61
CA LEU A 73 11.86 9.92 5.88
C LEU A 73 11.87 10.29 7.38
N PRO A 74 11.52 11.54 7.74
CA PRO A 74 11.25 11.91 9.13
C PRO A 74 10.21 10.97 9.74
N GLU A 75 10.40 10.56 10.99
CA GLU A 75 9.49 9.61 11.65
C GLU A 75 8.05 10.14 11.74
N SER A 76 7.88 11.46 11.86
CA SER A 76 6.57 12.14 11.77
C SER A 76 5.85 11.88 10.45
N ASP A 77 6.57 11.87 9.34
CA ASP A 77 6.05 11.59 8.00
C ASP A 77 5.76 10.10 7.84
N VAL A 78 6.69 9.24 8.28
CA VAL A 78 6.49 7.78 8.29
C VAL A 78 5.22 7.42 9.05
N ARG A 79 5.02 8.00 10.24
CA ARG A 79 3.81 7.82 11.06
C ARG A 79 2.56 8.26 10.32
N SER A 80 2.60 9.42 9.65
CA SER A 80 1.46 9.98 8.92
C SER A 80 1.07 9.13 7.71
N TYR A 81 2.05 8.70 6.90
CA TYR A 81 1.80 7.81 5.77
C TYR A 81 1.35 6.42 6.24
N THR A 82 1.95 5.89 7.31
CA THR A 82 1.51 4.61 7.90
C THR A 82 0.04 4.67 8.28
N ARG A 83 -0.42 5.75 8.92
CA ARG A 83 -1.85 5.92 9.25
C ARG A 83 -2.72 5.91 7.99
N CYS A 84 -2.37 6.69 6.97
CA CYS A 84 -3.12 6.75 5.71
C CYS A 84 -3.24 5.35 5.06
N ILE A 85 -2.13 4.61 5.00
CA ILE A 85 -2.07 3.26 4.43
C ILE A 85 -2.96 2.31 5.24
N LEU A 86 -2.88 2.33 6.57
CA LEU A 86 -3.70 1.46 7.42
C LEU A 86 -5.19 1.77 7.32
N GLU A 87 -5.58 3.05 7.22
CA GLU A 87 -6.97 3.46 7.02
C GLU A 87 -7.49 3.03 5.63
N GLY A 88 -6.65 3.15 4.59
CA GLY A 88 -6.95 2.62 3.25
C GLY A 88 -7.13 1.11 3.24
N LEU A 89 -6.21 0.36 3.86
CA LEU A 89 -6.29 -1.10 3.98
C LEU A 89 -7.49 -1.54 4.81
N LEU A 90 -7.84 -0.82 5.87
CA LEU A 90 -9.04 -1.10 6.66
C LEU A 90 -10.30 -0.99 5.79
N HIS A 91 -10.40 0.04 4.95
CA HIS A 91 -11.52 0.18 4.02
C HIS A 91 -11.57 -0.98 3.02
N ILE A 92 -10.45 -1.29 2.37
CA ILE A 92 -10.33 -2.41 1.41
C ILE A 92 -10.76 -3.74 2.06
N HIS A 93 -10.27 -4.01 3.27
CA HIS A 93 -10.60 -5.23 4.01
C HIS A 93 -12.06 -5.30 4.44
N ASN A 94 -12.69 -4.16 4.78
CA ASN A 94 -14.12 -4.11 5.13
C ASN A 94 -15.04 -4.34 3.92
N CYS A 95 -14.54 -4.12 2.71
CA CYS A 95 -15.21 -4.48 1.47
C CYS A 95 -14.88 -5.92 1.04
N ASP A 96 -14.27 -6.74 1.92
CA ASP A 96 -13.84 -8.10 1.61
C ASP A 96 -12.89 -8.16 0.40
N TYR A 97 -11.85 -7.34 0.37
CA TYR A 97 -10.78 -7.44 -0.62
C TYR A 97 -9.40 -7.49 0.04
N VAL A 98 -8.41 -8.02 -0.68
CA VAL A 98 -6.99 -7.97 -0.33
C VAL A 98 -6.23 -7.37 -1.50
N HIS A 99 -5.48 -6.29 -1.26
CA HIS A 99 -4.77 -5.55 -2.31
C HIS A 99 -3.73 -6.39 -3.08
N CYS A 100 -3.00 -7.26 -2.37
CA CYS A 100 -1.97 -8.18 -2.88
C CYS A 100 -0.70 -7.57 -3.50
N ASP A 101 -0.68 -6.28 -3.87
CA ASP A 101 0.51 -5.60 -4.43
C ASP A 101 0.86 -4.29 -3.69
N LEU A 102 0.89 -4.34 -2.36
CA LEU A 102 1.18 -3.15 -1.56
C LEU A 102 2.69 -2.88 -1.53
N LYS A 103 3.12 -1.80 -2.18
CA LYS A 103 4.51 -1.35 -2.28
C LYS A 103 4.58 0.17 -2.46
N PRO A 104 5.73 0.84 -2.19
CA PRO A 104 5.83 2.31 -2.25
C PRO A 104 5.48 2.92 -3.61
N GLU A 105 5.61 2.19 -4.71
CA GLU A 105 5.24 2.60 -6.07
C GLU A 105 3.72 2.71 -6.25
N ASN A 106 2.97 1.90 -5.50
CA ASN A 106 1.51 1.83 -5.52
C ASN A 106 0.86 2.72 -4.45
N LEU A 107 1.65 3.61 -3.83
CA LEU A 107 1.19 4.61 -2.87
C LEU A 107 1.38 6.00 -3.49
N LEU A 108 0.25 6.66 -3.78
CA LEU A 108 0.23 7.93 -4.51
C LEU A 108 0.00 9.11 -3.57
N LEU A 109 0.71 10.21 -3.81
CA LEU A 109 0.72 11.40 -2.95
C LEU A 109 -0.19 12.51 -3.51
N PHE A 110 -1.19 12.90 -2.72
CA PHE A 110 -2.18 13.95 -3.04
C PHE A 110 -1.98 15.17 -2.14
N PRO A 111 -2.11 16.40 -2.66
CA PRO A 111 -2.01 17.61 -1.82
C PRO A 111 -2.95 17.55 -0.61
N SER A 112 -2.46 17.97 0.55
CA SER A 112 -3.23 18.05 1.79
C SER A 112 -3.56 19.50 2.15
N ASP A 113 -4.84 19.80 2.32
CA ASP A 113 -5.31 21.12 2.75
C ASP A 113 -5.07 21.38 4.25
N THR A 114 -4.73 20.35 5.03
CA THR A 114 -4.56 20.41 6.49
C THR A 114 -3.12 20.66 6.91
N SER A 115 -2.32 21.31 6.05
CA SER A 115 -0.91 21.64 6.28
C SER A 115 -0.70 22.47 7.56
N THR A 116 -0.59 21.82 8.72
CA THR A 116 -0.07 22.42 9.95
C THR A 116 1.44 22.33 9.93
N SER A 117 2.13 23.35 10.47
CA SER A 117 3.59 23.35 10.58
C SER A 117 4.09 22.05 11.24
N GLY A 118 4.76 21.21 10.47
CA GLY A 118 5.30 19.92 10.91
C GLY A 118 4.56 18.66 10.43
N SER A 119 3.46 18.80 9.69
CA SER A 119 2.78 17.67 9.02
C SER A 119 3.15 17.61 7.54
N SER A 120 3.22 16.39 6.98
CA SER A 120 3.48 16.20 5.56
C SER A 120 2.45 16.95 4.70
N SER A 121 2.91 17.61 3.63
CA SER A 121 2.06 18.36 2.69
C SER A 121 1.17 17.47 1.82
N PHE A 122 1.28 16.15 1.97
CA PHE A 122 0.57 15.17 1.16
C PHE A 122 -0.20 14.15 2.00
N VAL A 123 -1.24 13.58 1.40
CA VAL A 123 -1.94 12.39 1.88
C VAL A 123 -1.57 11.24 0.95
N ALA A 124 -1.18 10.10 1.52
CA ALA A 124 -0.94 8.89 0.74
C ALA A 124 -2.27 8.17 0.46
N LYS A 125 -2.45 7.73 -0.79
CA LYS A 125 -3.59 6.90 -1.22
C LYS A 125 -3.09 5.63 -1.89
N ILE A 126 -3.73 4.51 -1.59
CA ILE A 126 -3.44 3.21 -2.19
C ILE A 126 -3.97 3.20 -3.63
N ALA A 127 -3.14 2.73 -4.57
CA ALA A 127 -3.44 2.64 -5.98
C ALA A 127 -2.99 1.28 -6.55
N ASP A 128 -3.35 1.04 -7.81
CA ASP A 128 -3.00 -0.16 -8.58
C ASP A 128 -3.62 -1.47 -8.07
N PHE A 129 -4.89 -1.66 -8.43
CA PHE A 129 -5.70 -2.79 -7.96
C PHE A 129 -5.70 -3.98 -8.93
N GLY A 130 -4.81 -4.01 -9.93
CA GLY A 130 -4.76 -5.06 -10.95
C GLY A 130 -4.53 -6.48 -10.39
N LEU A 131 -3.94 -6.60 -9.19
CA LEU A 131 -3.72 -7.88 -8.49
C LEU A 131 -4.67 -8.10 -7.28
N THR A 132 -5.64 -7.21 -7.07
CA THR A 132 -6.55 -7.29 -5.92
C THR A 132 -7.50 -8.48 -6.06
N ARG A 133 -7.73 -9.19 -4.95
CA ARG A 133 -8.55 -10.41 -4.91
C ARG A 133 -9.64 -10.32 -3.84
N ALA A 134 -10.83 -10.82 -4.16
CA ALA A 134 -11.87 -11.08 -3.18
C ALA A 134 -11.63 -12.44 -2.48
N PRO A 135 -11.95 -12.62 -1.19
CA PRO A 135 -11.82 -13.86 -0.44
C PRO A 135 -12.46 -15.07 -1.15
N LYS A 136 -13.59 -14.90 -1.84
CA LYS A 136 -14.26 -15.99 -2.56
C LYS A 136 -13.41 -16.59 -3.69
N MET A 137 -12.56 -15.80 -4.34
CA MET A 137 -11.64 -16.29 -5.38
C MET A 137 -10.41 -16.99 -4.79
N ILE A 138 -10.02 -16.66 -3.56
CA ILE A 138 -8.86 -17.26 -2.88
C ILE A 138 -9.07 -18.75 -2.61
N TRP A 139 -10.32 -19.20 -2.40
CA TRP A 139 -10.64 -20.62 -2.16
C TRP A 139 -11.00 -21.42 -3.42
N MET A 140 -11.30 -20.75 -4.54
CA MET A 140 -11.67 -21.41 -5.80
C MET A 140 -10.45 -21.85 -6.63
N ASP A 141 -9.33 -21.14 -6.53
CA ASP A 141 -8.15 -21.42 -7.35
C ASP A 141 -7.24 -22.54 -6.81
N GLY A 142 -7.59 -23.17 -5.69
CA GLY A 142 -6.83 -24.30 -5.10
C GLY A 142 -5.42 -23.96 -4.59
N GLU A 143 -4.84 -22.84 -5.02
CA GLU A 143 -3.63 -22.23 -4.52
C GLU A 143 -3.96 -20.92 -3.81
N ALA A 144 -3.85 -20.95 -2.48
CA ALA A 144 -3.83 -19.75 -1.67
C ALA A 144 -2.54 -18.95 -1.96
N ARG A 145 -2.50 -18.28 -3.11
CA ARG A 145 -1.54 -17.22 -3.44
C ARG A 145 -1.98 -15.95 -2.68
N LEU A 146 -2.04 -16.05 -1.35
CA LEU A 146 -1.75 -14.90 -0.53
C LEU A 146 -0.32 -14.53 -0.90
N GLY A 147 -0.05 -13.27 -1.24
CA GLY A 147 1.28 -12.82 -1.65
C GLY A 147 2.33 -13.55 -0.84
N LYS A 148 3.24 -14.23 -1.55
CA LYS A 148 4.29 -15.06 -0.95
C LYS A 148 4.81 -14.29 0.25
N PRO A 149 4.69 -14.83 1.46
CA PRO A 149 5.19 -14.08 2.58
C PRO A 149 6.68 -13.80 2.36
N PRO A 150 7.27 -12.75 2.94
CA PRO A 150 8.68 -12.42 2.73
C PRO A 150 9.67 -13.56 3.07
N TRP A 151 9.18 -14.65 3.69
CA TRP A 151 9.89 -15.89 3.99
C TRP A 151 9.63 -17.05 3.03
N ASP A 152 8.94 -16.83 1.90
CA ASP A 152 8.70 -17.88 0.91
C ASP A 152 10.00 -18.17 0.16
N VAL A 153 10.69 -19.21 0.60
CA VAL A 153 12.09 -19.46 0.26
C VAL A 153 12.25 -19.88 -1.22
N GLU A 154 13.22 -19.29 -1.91
CA GLU A 154 13.56 -19.68 -3.29
C GLU A 154 14.03 -21.14 -3.35
N PRO A 155 13.81 -21.86 -4.46
CA PRO A 155 14.10 -23.30 -4.59
C PRO A 155 15.58 -23.72 -4.41
N ASN A 156 16.48 -22.78 -4.13
CA ASN A 156 17.89 -23.01 -3.82
C ASN A 156 18.26 -22.79 -2.34
N SER A 157 17.30 -22.58 -1.45
CA SER A 157 17.59 -22.47 -0.02
C SER A 157 17.98 -23.80 0.62
N THR A 158 18.88 -23.72 1.58
CA THR A 158 19.39 -24.89 2.28
C THR A 158 18.32 -25.45 3.23
N LEU A 159 18.43 -26.75 3.55
CA LEU A 159 17.54 -27.40 4.51
C LEU A 159 17.59 -26.71 5.90
N ASP A 160 18.72 -26.08 6.22
CA ASP A 160 18.91 -25.31 7.46
C ASP A 160 18.05 -24.04 7.47
N ASP A 161 17.95 -23.31 6.35
CA ASP A 161 17.06 -22.14 6.24
C ASP A 161 15.58 -22.51 6.45
N PHE A 162 15.18 -23.71 6.00
CA PHE A 162 13.83 -24.23 6.20
C PHE A 162 13.58 -24.66 7.66
N ILE A 163 14.59 -25.24 8.32
CA ILE A 163 14.53 -25.62 9.73
C ILE A 163 14.46 -24.36 10.61
N ASP A 164 15.25 -23.33 10.32
CA ASP A 164 15.24 -22.04 11.02
C ASP A 164 13.91 -21.29 10.82
N MET A 165 13.27 -21.45 9.65
CA MET A 165 11.93 -20.93 9.37
C MET A 165 10.84 -21.63 10.20
N VAL A 166 10.87 -22.97 10.28
CA VAL A 166 9.92 -23.75 11.10
C VAL A 166 10.16 -23.51 12.60
N ALA A 167 11.40 -23.23 12.99
CA ALA A 167 11.78 -22.90 14.37
C ALA A 167 11.49 -21.44 14.77
N GLY A 168 11.14 -20.56 13.81
CA GLY A 168 10.84 -19.15 14.08
C GLY A 168 12.08 -18.26 14.28
N GLU A 169 13.27 -18.70 13.85
CA GLU A 169 14.54 -17.99 14.07
C GLU A 169 14.85 -16.94 12.99
N ILE A 170 14.18 -16.97 11.83
CA ILE A 170 14.28 -15.92 10.81
C ILE A 170 13.39 -14.73 11.22
N THR A 171 13.93 -13.88 12.08
CA THR A 171 13.33 -12.57 12.36
C THR A 171 13.66 -11.60 11.22
N PRO A 172 12.70 -10.78 10.74
CA PRO A 172 13.04 -9.70 9.81
C PRO A 172 14.11 -8.83 10.46
N LYS A 173 15.20 -8.56 9.73
CA LYS A 173 16.27 -7.65 10.20
C LYS A 173 15.72 -6.23 10.25
N ILE A 174 15.04 -5.88 11.34
CA ILE A 174 14.52 -4.54 11.58
C ILE A 174 15.71 -3.61 11.90
N PRO A 175 15.83 -2.45 11.25
CA PRO A 175 16.90 -1.50 11.53
C PRO A 175 16.95 -1.11 13.01
N THR A 176 18.16 -0.93 13.56
CA THR A 176 18.36 -0.48 14.94
C THR A 176 18.19 1.02 15.10
N GLU A 177 18.20 1.76 13.98
CA GLU A 177 18.24 3.21 13.90
C GLU A 177 16.86 3.87 14.07
N ILE A 178 15.78 3.09 14.11
CA ILE A 178 14.40 3.56 14.30
C ILE A 178 14.00 3.60 15.79
N SER A 179 12.96 4.38 16.11
CA SER A 179 12.42 4.44 17.47
C SER A 179 11.93 3.09 17.98
N GLY A 180 11.91 2.93 19.30
CA GLY A 180 11.40 1.71 19.94
C GLY A 180 9.94 1.41 19.58
N LEU A 181 9.13 2.46 19.39
CA LEU A 181 7.74 2.33 18.96
C LEU A 181 7.62 1.90 17.50
N ALA A 182 8.42 2.48 16.60
CA ALA A 182 8.47 2.04 15.21
C ALA A 182 8.91 0.57 15.09
N ARG A 183 9.88 0.16 15.91
CA ARG A 183 10.35 -1.23 15.98
C ARG A 183 9.25 -2.19 16.47
N ASP A 184 8.57 -1.87 17.57
CA ASP A 184 7.46 -2.69 18.07
C ASP A 184 6.34 -2.79 17.03
N PHE A 185 6.00 -1.68 16.38
CA PHE A 185 5.01 -1.66 15.30
C PHE A 185 5.38 -2.63 14.17
N LEU A 186 6.62 -2.59 13.69
CA LEU A 186 7.10 -3.50 12.65
C LEU A 186 7.07 -4.96 13.09
N MET A 187 7.41 -5.26 14.35
CA MET A 187 7.29 -6.62 14.89
C MET A 187 5.84 -7.13 14.88
N LYS A 188 4.85 -6.27 15.17
CA LYS A 188 3.42 -6.66 15.08
C LYS A 188 2.95 -6.88 13.64
N CYS A 189 3.52 -6.16 12.68
CA CYS A 189 3.24 -6.33 11.25
C CYS A 189 3.87 -7.60 10.68
N LEU A 190 5.11 -7.89 11.08
CA LEU A 190 5.95 -8.93 10.50
C LEU A 190 6.04 -10.20 11.36
N ALA A 191 5.07 -10.40 12.26
CA ALA A 191 4.97 -11.63 13.04
C ALA A 191 4.96 -12.85 12.11
N VAL A 192 5.85 -13.80 12.40
CA VAL A 192 6.05 -15.06 11.64
C VAL A 192 4.73 -15.83 11.58
N ASN A 193 4.10 -15.99 12.74
CA ASN A 193 2.81 -16.65 12.84
C ASN A 193 1.68 -15.72 12.39
N SER A 194 0.86 -16.18 11.46
CA SER A 194 -0.24 -15.38 10.90
C SER A 194 -1.29 -14.96 11.93
N TRP A 195 -1.52 -15.76 12.99
CA TRP A 195 -2.45 -15.44 14.07
C TRP A 195 -1.90 -14.45 15.11
N GLU A 196 -0.58 -14.26 15.15
CA GLU A 196 0.07 -13.25 15.99
C GLU A 196 0.14 -11.89 15.30
N ARG A 197 -0.01 -11.87 13.96
CA ARG A 197 -0.01 -10.65 13.17
C ARG A 197 -1.19 -9.78 13.55
N PHE A 198 -0.92 -8.49 13.74
CA PHE A 198 -1.97 -7.54 14.05
C PHE A 198 -2.81 -7.24 12.80
N THR A 199 -4.12 -7.09 13.00
CA THR A 199 -5.02 -6.59 11.95
C THR A 199 -4.85 -5.09 11.78
N THR A 200 -5.34 -4.53 10.68
CA THR A 200 -5.32 -3.08 10.44
C THR A 200 -6.00 -2.29 11.57
N GLN A 201 -7.11 -2.80 12.13
CA GLN A 201 -7.75 -2.19 13.30
C GLN A 201 -6.83 -2.14 14.53
N LYS A 202 -6.10 -3.23 14.81
CA LYS A 202 -5.15 -3.27 15.93
C LYS A 202 -3.93 -2.38 15.69
N LEU A 203 -3.43 -2.35 14.45
CA LEU A 203 -2.29 -1.51 14.06
C LEU A 203 -2.64 -0.01 14.13
N LEU A 204 -3.86 0.37 13.78
CA LEU A 204 -4.32 1.76 13.93
C LEU A 204 -4.33 2.21 15.39
N LEU A 205 -4.60 1.31 16.33
CA LEU A 205 -4.58 1.59 17.77
C LEU A 205 -3.16 1.57 18.38
N HIS A 206 -2.14 1.23 17.59
CA HIS A 206 -0.78 1.11 18.09
C HIS A 206 -0.20 2.48 18.49
N PRO A 207 0.56 2.61 19.60
CA PRO A 207 1.11 3.90 20.06
C PRO A 207 1.92 4.64 19.00
N PHE A 208 2.75 3.93 18.22
CA PHE A 208 3.47 4.51 17.07
C PHE A 208 2.54 5.33 16.16
N VAL A 209 1.36 4.79 15.84
CA VAL A 209 0.38 5.44 14.96
C VAL A 209 -0.46 6.47 15.72
N GLN A 210 -0.67 6.33 17.02
CA GLN A 210 -1.52 7.23 17.81
C GLN A 210 -0.77 8.45 18.38
N GLU A 211 0.56 8.43 18.45
CA GLU A 211 1.34 9.52 19.04
C GLU A 211 1.03 10.89 18.40
N PRO A 212 0.73 11.93 19.22
CA PRO A 212 0.59 13.28 18.71
C PRO A 212 1.94 13.78 18.19
N GLN A 213 1.89 14.56 17.09
CA GLN A 213 3.05 15.25 16.53
C GLN A 213 3.57 16.26 17.58
N LEU A 214 4.53 15.87 18.41
CA LEU A 214 5.23 16.81 19.28
C LEU A 214 6.07 17.71 18.37
N SER A 215 5.66 18.97 18.25
CA SER A 215 6.52 20.02 17.72
C SER A 215 7.76 20.10 18.60
N GLU A 216 8.93 19.71 18.08
CA GLU A 216 10.17 19.99 18.80
C GLU A 216 10.31 21.51 19.01
N PRO A 217 10.66 21.99 20.21
CA PRO A 217 10.93 23.40 20.42
C PRO A 217 12.15 23.81 19.57
N GLY A 218 11.94 24.80 18.71
CA GLY A 218 12.97 25.32 17.80
C GLY A 218 14.26 25.63 18.54
N HIS A 219 15.35 25.02 18.09
CA HIS A 219 16.69 25.44 18.49
C HIS A 219 16.98 26.79 17.83
N ALA A 220 16.70 27.87 18.57
CA ALA A 220 17.29 29.16 18.31
C ALA A 220 18.81 29.05 18.45
N LYS A 221 19.53 29.34 17.38
CA LYS A 221 20.88 29.88 17.41
C LYS A 221 20.95 31.08 16.47
#